data_AF-A0A0G2FUR6-F1
#
_entry.id   AF-A0A0G2FUR6-F1
#
_cell.length_a   1.000
_cell.length_b   1.000
_cell.length_c   1.000
_cell.angle_alpha   90.00
_cell.angle_beta   90.00
_cell.angle_gamma   90.00
#
_symmetry.space_group_name_H-M   'P 1'
#
loop_
_entity.id
_entity.type
_entity.pdbx_description
1 polymer ?
#
loop_
_entity_poly.entity_id
_entity_poly.type
_entity_poly.pdbx_seq_one_letter_code
_entity_poly.pdbx_strand_id
1 'polypeptide(L)'
;MGGFFISRTWRTRKIMLGLLLLEFALTVPVLTLFGIANPNLYRTKLWQEGGDLGYNSAPNTVLYAEANYRPVKTPLIWNQFITSWNLVISVLSMFIMLTKIPMFVMHVFYPIISLFVHALEIALYAYSAYGQSGKDTIDPRRPSTGLPWYIGKSCSVATSSQLKGYCLQAKSAFVLTCLMM
;
A
#
# COMPACT_ATOMS: atom_id res chain seq x y z
N MET A 1 30.07 -34.42 -1.12
CA MET A 1 28.67 -34.00 -1.37
C MET A 1 28.21 -33.18 -0.17
N GLY A 2 28.16 -31.85 -0.30
CA GLY A 2 27.67 -30.99 0.78
C GLY A 2 26.15 -31.11 0.87
N GLY A 3 25.63 -31.79 1.90
CA GLY A 3 24.20 -31.83 2.16
C GLY A 3 23.71 -30.47 2.62
N PHE A 4 22.70 -29.91 1.96
CA PHE A 4 21.99 -28.73 2.46
C PHE A 4 21.19 -29.12 3.71
N PHE A 5 21.63 -28.67 4.89
CA PHE A 5 20.87 -28.81 6.13
C PHE A 5 19.72 -27.80 6.14
N ILE A 6 18.52 -28.24 5.76
CA ILE A 6 17.29 -27.45 5.89
C ILE A 6 16.74 -27.65 7.32
N SER A 7 16.75 -26.59 8.13
CA SER A 7 16.12 -26.64 9.45
C SER A 7 14.62 -26.89 9.31
N ARG A 8 14.11 -27.93 9.97
CA ARG A 8 12.67 -28.25 10.04
C ARG A 8 12.00 -27.66 11.27
N THR A 9 12.77 -27.10 12.21
CA THR A 9 12.26 -26.61 13.48
C THR A 9 12.57 -25.12 13.68
N TRP A 10 11.67 -24.46 14.40
CA TRP A 10 11.86 -23.08 14.82
C TRP A 10 12.72 -23.03 16.08
N ARG A 11 13.74 -22.16 16.08
CA ARG A 11 14.65 -22.00 17.23
C ARG A 11 13.91 -21.58 18.50
N THR A 12 12.92 -20.69 18.37
CA THR A 12 12.15 -20.17 19.51
C THR A 12 10.67 -20.04 19.17
N ARG A 13 9.85 -21.02 19.58
CA ARG A 13 8.40 -21.06 19.30
C ARG A 13 7.65 -19.82 19.80
N LYS A 14 8.01 -19.29 20.97
CA LYS A 14 7.37 -18.10 21.57
C LYS A 14 7.55 -16.84 20.72
N ILE A 15 8.74 -16.65 20.15
CA ILE A 15 9.03 -15.49 19.28
C ILE A 15 8.19 -15.57 18.01
N MET A 16 8.12 -16.75 17.38
CA MET A 16 7.30 -16.94 16.19
C MET A 16 5.82 -16.70 16.45
N LEU A 17 5.29 -17.13 17.61
CA LEU A 17 3.92 -16.82 17.98
C LEU A 17 3.69 -15.31 18.14
N GLY A 18 4.63 -14.60 18.77
CA GLY A 18 4.57 -13.15 18.90
C GLY A 18 4.59 -12.43 17.54
N LEU A 19 5.44 -12.88 16.61
CA LEU A 19 5.51 -12.34 15.25
C LEU A 19 4.23 -12.60 14.46
N LEU A 20 3.63 -13.79 14.58
CA LEU A 20 2.34 -14.10 13.95
C LEU A 20 1.21 -13.19 14.46
N LEU A 21 1.16 -12.94 15.77
CA LEU A 21 0.17 -12.04 16.36
C LEU A 21 0.37 -10.60 15.90
N LEU A 22 1.62 -10.13 15.82
CA LEU A 22 1.95 -8.81 15.33
C LEU A 22 1.55 -8.65 13.85
N GLU A 23 1.93 -9.61 13.01
CA GLU A 23 1.61 -9.61 11.58
C GLU A 23 0.09 -9.64 11.37
N PHE A 24 -0.66 -10.43 12.16
CA PHE A 24 -2.13 -10.43 12.11
C PHE A 24 -2.73 -9.07 12.50
N ALA A 25 -2.21 -8.45 13.57
CA ALA A 25 -2.65 -7.14 14.04
C ALA A 25 -2.37 -6.01 13.03
N LEU A 26 -1.37 -6.16 12.15
CA LEU A 26 -1.09 -5.24 11.05
C LEU A 26 -1.94 -5.53 9.80
N THR A 27 -2.13 -6.81 9.47
CA THR A 27 -2.84 -7.24 8.26
C THR A 27 -4.31 -6.82 8.27
N VAL A 28 -5.00 -6.92 9.43
CA VAL A 28 -6.42 -6.56 9.57
C VAL A 28 -6.68 -5.07 9.24
N PRO A 29 -5.98 -4.09 9.85
CA PRO A 29 -6.11 -2.68 9.48
C PRO A 29 -5.74 -2.40 8.02
N VAL A 30 -4.68 -3.01 7.48
CA VAL A 30 -4.28 -2.83 6.08
C VAL A 30 -5.41 -3.25 5.13
N LEU A 31 -5.96 -4.44 5.33
CA LEU A 31 -7.09 -4.94 4.55
C LEU A 31 -8.30 -4.01 4.67
N THR A 32 -8.59 -3.53 5.89
CA THR A 32 -9.73 -2.66 6.15
C THR A 32 -9.59 -1.32 5.43
N LEU A 33 -8.44 -0.66 5.54
CA LEU A 33 -8.20 0.64 4.91
C LEU A 33 -8.18 0.54 3.38
N PHE A 34 -7.53 -0.49 2.82
CA PHE A 34 -7.54 -0.70 1.37
C PHE A 34 -8.92 -1.11 0.85
N GLY A 35 -9.70 -1.87 1.63
CA GLY A 35 -11.10 -2.18 1.33
C GLY A 35 -11.98 -0.94 1.27
N ILE A 36 -11.89 -0.07 2.29
CA ILE A 36 -12.63 1.21 2.34
C ILE A 36 -12.24 2.13 1.16
N ALA A 37 -10.96 2.14 0.77
CA ALA A 37 -10.49 2.99 -0.32
C ALA A 37 -11.03 2.55 -1.70
N ASN A 38 -11.32 1.27 -1.89
CA ASN A 38 -11.75 0.69 -3.15
C ASN A 38 -13.24 0.98 -3.45
N PRO A 39 -13.64 1.19 -4.72
CA PRO A 39 -12.79 1.29 -5.91
C PRO A 39 -12.11 2.66 -6.05
N ASN A 40 -12.73 3.72 -5.54
CA ASN A 40 -12.24 5.10 -5.64
C ASN A 40 -12.95 6.01 -4.62
N LEU A 41 -12.99 5.63 -3.33
CA LEU A 41 -13.71 6.41 -2.32
C LEU A 41 -13.17 7.83 -2.21
N TYR A 42 -11.84 7.97 -2.25
CA TYR A 42 -11.17 9.24 -2.01
C TYR A 42 -9.98 9.54 -2.93
N ARG A 43 -9.54 8.64 -3.82
CA ARG A 43 -8.35 8.90 -4.67
C ARG A 43 -8.57 10.12 -5.57
N THR A 44 -9.64 10.16 -6.36
CA THR A 44 -9.93 11.33 -7.21
C THR A 44 -10.21 12.60 -6.40
N LYS A 45 -10.82 12.47 -5.22
CA LYS A 45 -11.09 13.63 -4.34
C LYS A 45 -9.81 14.24 -3.79
N LEU A 46 -8.88 13.42 -3.31
CA LEU A 46 -7.56 13.87 -2.85
C LEU A 46 -6.70 14.39 -4.01
N TRP A 47 -6.84 13.82 -5.20
CA TRP A 47 -6.16 14.33 -6.41
C TRP A 47 -6.66 15.74 -6.75
N GLN A 48 -7.98 15.93 -6.83
CA GLN A 48 -8.61 17.22 -7.12
C GLN A 48 -8.23 18.28 -6.07
N GLU A 49 -8.38 17.97 -4.78
CA GLU A 49 -8.04 18.90 -3.68
C GLU A 49 -6.58 19.35 -3.76
N GLY A 50 -5.66 18.41 -3.96
CA GLY A 50 -4.25 18.76 -4.10
C GLY A 50 -3.95 19.56 -5.38
N GLY A 51 -4.71 19.33 -6.44
CA GLY A 51 -4.72 20.15 -7.65
C GLY A 51 -5.18 21.58 -7.34
N ASP A 52 -6.29 21.76 -6.64
CA ASP A 52 -6.87 23.06 -6.29
C ASP A 52 -5.95 23.87 -5.36
N LEU A 53 -5.30 23.20 -4.42
CA LEU A 53 -4.28 23.78 -3.53
C LEU A 53 -2.90 23.98 -4.20
N GLY A 54 -2.72 23.50 -5.42
CA GLY A 54 -1.47 23.65 -6.19
C GLY A 54 -0.32 22.73 -5.76
N TYR A 55 -0.58 21.62 -5.06
CA TYR A 55 0.42 20.67 -4.58
C TYR A 55 0.77 19.56 -5.58
N ASN A 56 -0.08 19.35 -6.58
CA ASN A 56 0.11 18.37 -7.64
C ASN A 56 -0.72 18.78 -8.87
N SER A 57 -0.67 17.96 -9.93
CA SER A 57 -1.49 18.18 -11.11
C SER A 57 -2.98 18.04 -10.76
N ALA A 58 -3.84 18.71 -11.51
CA ALA A 58 -5.28 18.52 -11.39
C ALA A 58 -5.75 17.35 -12.30
N PRO A 59 -6.79 16.58 -11.89
CA PRO A 59 -7.36 15.51 -12.71
C PRO A 59 -7.79 15.95 -14.12
N ASN A 60 -8.24 17.20 -14.25
CA ASN A 60 -8.66 17.79 -15.53
C ASN A 60 -7.49 17.95 -16.53
N THR A 61 -6.23 17.94 -16.09
CA THR A 61 -5.05 17.96 -16.98
C THR A 61 -5.05 16.75 -17.90
N VAL A 62 -5.45 15.58 -17.39
CA VAL A 62 -5.58 14.36 -18.20
C VAL A 62 -6.72 14.51 -19.21
N LEU A 63 -7.89 14.98 -18.75
CA LEU A 63 -9.04 15.18 -19.64
C LEU A 63 -8.74 16.19 -20.76
N TYR A 64 -8.06 17.29 -20.42
CA TYR A 64 -7.64 18.30 -21.39
C TYR A 64 -6.65 17.74 -22.41
N ALA A 65 -5.65 16.96 -21.97
CA ALA A 65 -4.68 16.36 -22.87
C ALA A 65 -5.32 15.35 -23.82
N GLU A 66 -6.19 14.47 -23.31
CA GLU A 66 -6.97 13.51 -24.13
C GLU A 66 -7.85 14.23 -25.17
N ALA A 67 -8.58 15.28 -24.76
CA ALA A 67 -9.42 16.06 -25.67
C ALA A 67 -8.62 16.79 -26.76
N ASN A 68 -7.34 17.08 -26.53
CA ASN A 68 -6.43 17.71 -27.49
C ASN A 68 -5.51 16.69 -28.21
N TYR A 69 -5.82 15.40 -28.13
CA TYR A 69 -5.01 14.32 -28.73
C TYR A 69 -3.53 14.35 -28.33
N ARG A 70 -3.24 14.80 -27.10
CA ARG A 70 -1.88 14.83 -26.54
C ARG A 70 -1.65 13.56 -25.72
N PRO A 71 -0.53 12.86 -25.90
CA PRO A 71 -0.25 11.67 -25.12
C PRO A 71 -0.07 12.04 -23.64
N VAL A 72 -0.93 11.49 -22.77
CA VAL A 72 -0.85 11.67 -21.33
C VAL A 72 -0.99 10.33 -20.62
N LYS A 73 -0.23 10.12 -19.55
CA LYS A 73 -0.36 8.94 -18.70
C LYS A 73 -0.71 9.39 -17.30
N THR A 74 -1.80 8.85 -16.75
CA THR A 74 -2.18 9.13 -15.36
C THR A 74 -1.06 8.66 -14.42
N PRO A 75 -0.59 9.52 -13.49
CA PRO A 75 0.41 9.17 -12.50
C PRO A 75 0.02 7.90 -11.74
N LEU A 76 1.02 7.07 -11.41
CA LEU A 76 0.79 5.76 -10.79
C LEU A 76 -0.03 5.86 -9.49
N ILE A 77 0.26 6.90 -8.69
CA ILE A 77 -0.43 7.22 -7.43
C ILE A 77 -1.94 7.48 -7.59
N TRP A 78 -2.33 8.07 -8.72
CA TRP A 78 -3.72 8.42 -9.03
C TRP A 78 -4.42 7.38 -9.91
N ASN A 79 -3.72 6.29 -10.25
CA ASN A 79 -4.22 5.23 -11.10
C ASN A 79 -5.06 4.23 -10.30
N GLN A 80 -6.16 3.74 -10.89
CA GLN A 80 -6.96 2.63 -10.36
C GLN A 80 -6.14 1.36 -10.11
N PHE A 81 -5.08 1.17 -10.89
CA PHE A 81 -4.18 0.03 -10.76
C PHE A 81 -3.60 -0.09 -9.35
N ILE A 82 -3.05 0.99 -8.76
CA ILE A 82 -2.47 0.92 -7.40
C ILE A 82 -3.54 0.68 -6.34
N THR A 83 -4.72 1.30 -6.47
CA THR A 83 -5.84 1.04 -5.55
C THR A 83 -6.25 -0.43 -5.56
N SER A 84 -6.28 -1.04 -6.75
CA SER A 84 -6.66 -2.45 -6.92
C SER A 84 -5.55 -3.39 -6.48
N TRP A 85 -4.29 -3.07 -6.82
CA TRP A 85 -3.10 -3.77 -6.34
C TRP A 85 -3.08 -3.86 -4.82
N ASN A 86 -3.24 -2.73 -4.13
CA ASN A 86 -3.24 -2.64 -2.67
C ASN A 86 -4.31 -3.53 -2.04
N LEU A 87 -5.53 -3.52 -2.59
CA LEU A 87 -6.60 -4.40 -2.13
C LEU A 87 -6.26 -5.89 -2.36
N VAL A 88 -5.77 -6.25 -3.53
CA VAL A 88 -5.46 -7.64 -3.86
C VAL A 88 -4.35 -8.18 -2.96
N ILE A 89 -3.28 -7.41 -2.73
CA ILE A 89 -2.17 -7.87 -1.89
C ILE A 89 -2.59 -7.99 -0.41
N SER A 90 -3.49 -7.14 0.09
CA SER A 90 -3.95 -7.26 1.48
C SER A 90 -4.89 -8.44 1.68
N VAL A 91 -5.73 -8.74 0.69
CA VAL A 91 -6.52 -9.97 0.67
C VAL A 91 -5.60 -11.19 0.63
N LEU A 92 -4.60 -11.20 -0.26
CA LEU A 92 -3.63 -12.29 -0.36
C LEU A 92 -2.86 -12.48 0.96
N SER A 93 -2.36 -11.40 1.57
CA SER A 93 -1.65 -11.46 2.85
C SER A 93 -2.55 -11.98 3.97
N MET A 94 -3.83 -11.61 4.00
CA MET A 94 -4.79 -12.20 4.93
C MET A 94 -4.96 -13.71 4.74
N PHE A 95 -5.08 -14.20 3.50
CA PHE A 95 -5.15 -15.64 3.23
C PHE A 95 -3.86 -16.37 3.62
N ILE A 96 -2.70 -15.78 3.32
CA ILE A 96 -1.40 -16.30 3.75
C ILE A 96 -1.36 -16.38 5.28
N MET A 97 -1.76 -15.33 5.99
CA MET A 97 -1.82 -15.32 7.46
C MET A 97 -2.72 -16.43 8.01
N LEU A 98 -3.95 -16.56 7.47
CA LEU A 98 -4.91 -17.58 7.90
C LEU A 98 -4.44 -19.01 7.64
N THR A 99 -3.61 -19.24 6.61
CA THR A 99 -3.00 -20.56 6.34
C THR A 99 -1.72 -20.79 7.16
N LYS A 100 -0.95 -19.73 7.41
CA LYS A 100 0.29 -19.76 8.21
C LYS A 100 0.04 -20.21 9.64
N ILE A 101 -1.06 -19.76 10.27
CA ILE A 101 -1.44 -20.14 11.65
C ILE A 101 -1.63 -21.66 11.82
N PRO A 102 -2.52 -22.35 11.08
CA PRO A 102 -2.69 -23.79 11.22
C PRO A 102 -1.43 -24.56 10.79
N MET A 103 -0.70 -24.11 9.76
CA MET A 103 0.59 -24.73 9.40
C MET A 103 1.60 -24.65 10.55
N PHE A 104 1.63 -23.54 11.30
CA PHE A 104 2.50 -23.38 12.47
C PHE A 104 2.04 -24.27 13.63
N VAL A 105 0.74 -24.38 13.89
CA VAL A 105 0.17 -25.26 14.92
C VAL A 105 0.44 -26.73 14.62
N MET A 106 0.28 -27.15 13.36
CA MET A 106 0.54 -28.53 12.90
C MET A 106 2.03 -28.85 12.70
N HIS A 107 2.94 -27.92 12.99
CA HIS A 107 4.39 -28.09 12.83
C HIS A 107 4.84 -28.38 11.37
N VAL A 108 4.09 -27.89 10.37
CA VAL A 108 4.40 -28.03 8.94
C VAL A 108 4.96 -26.72 8.35
N PHE A 109 4.82 -25.60 9.06
CA PHE A 109 5.42 -24.32 8.63
C PHE A 109 6.93 -24.32 8.85
N TYR A 110 7.70 -24.80 7.88
CA TYR A 110 9.16 -24.82 7.97
C TYR A 110 9.77 -23.44 7.70
N PRO A 111 10.93 -23.11 8.31
CA PRO A 111 11.65 -21.86 8.08
C PRO A 111 11.88 -21.49 6.60
N ILE A 112 12.12 -22.49 5.74
CA ILE A 112 12.30 -22.25 4.30
C ILE A 112 11.02 -21.77 3.61
N ILE A 113 9.86 -22.31 3.99
CA ILE A 113 8.56 -21.88 3.47
C ILE A 113 8.29 -20.45 3.93
N SER A 114 8.58 -20.16 5.21
CA SER A 114 8.48 -18.82 5.76
C SER A 114 9.33 -17.81 5.01
N LEU A 115 10.58 -18.15 4.67
CA LEU A 115 11.45 -17.28 3.90
C LEU A 115 10.83 -16.90 2.54
N PHE A 116 10.31 -17.87 1.79
CA PHE A 116 9.68 -17.59 0.49
C PHE A 116 8.41 -16.75 0.62
N VAL A 117 7.57 -17.07 1.60
CA VAL A 117 6.31 -16.33 1.84
C VAL A 117 6.61 -14.88 2.20
N HIS A 118 7.52 -14.64 3.15
CA HIS A 118 7.84 -13.27 3.55
C HIS A 118 8.61 -12.51 2.47
N ALA A 119 9.49 -13.16 1.71
CA ALA A 119 10.15 -12.51 0.58
C ALA A 119 9.13 -12.04 -0.48
N LEU A 120 8.11 -12.86 -0.76
CA LEU A 120 7.02 -12.49 -1.64
C LEU A 120 6.20 -11.32 -1.07
N GLU A 121 5.80 -11.39 0.19
CA GLU A 121 5.03 -10.32 0.85
C GLU A 121 5.80 -8.99 0.84
N ILE A 122 7.09 -8.99 1.21
CA ILE A 122 7.95 -7.82 1.18
C ILE A 122 8.01 -7.22 -0.24
N ALA A 123 8.21 -8.05 -1.27
CA ALA A 123 8.26 -7.55 -2.65
C ALA A 123 6.94 -6.90 -3.09
N LEU A 124 5.80 -7.49 -2.71
CA LEU A 124 4.47 -6.98 -3.03
C LEU A 124 4.16 -5.66 -2.30
N TYR A 125 4.48 -5.58 -1.01
CA TYR A 125 4.31 -4.37 -0.21
C TYR A 125 5.32 -3.26 -0.59
N ALA A 126 6.53 -3.61 -1.04
CA ALA A 126 7.49 -2.65 -1.59
C ALA A 126 6.96 -1.99 -2.87
N TYR A 127 6.35 -2.77 -3.77
CA TYR A 127 5.70 -2.19 -4.94
C TYR A 127 4.49 -1.32 -4.55
N SER A 128 3.72 -1.73 -3.53
CA SER A 128 2.63 -0.91 -2.97
C SER A 128 3.14 0.42 -2.42
N ALA A 129 4.22 0.41 -1.64
CA ALA A 129 4.86 1.61 -1.09
C ALA A 129 5.38 2.52 -2.20
N TYR A 130 6.01 1.95 -3.23
CA TYR A 130 6.45 2.68 -4.42
C TYR A 130 5.28 3.35 -5.16
N GLY A 131 4.17 2.63 -5.35
CA GLY A 131 2.96 3.17 -5.96
C GLY A 131 2.33 4.29 -5.14
N GLN A 132 2.26 4.13 -3.82
CA GLN A 132 1.70 5.10 -2.88
C GLN A 132 2.58 6.33 -2.65
N SER A 133 3.89 6.23 -2.89
CA SER A 133 4.84 7.35 -2.85
C SER A 133 5.18 7.89 -4.24
N GLY A 134 4.41 7.49 -5.25
CA GLY A 134 4.65 7.84 -6.65
C GLY A 134 4.61 9.34 -6.91
N LYS A 135 5.46 9.78 -7.85
CA LYS A 135 5.54 11.17 -8.30
C LYS A 135 4.39 11.51 -9.24
N ASP A 136 4.03 12.78 -9.27
CA ASP A 136 3.08 13.36 -10.21
C ASP A 136 3.72 14.55 -10.94
N THR A 137 4.10 14.34 -12.19
CA THR A 137 4.81 15.36 -13.01
C THR A 137 4.09 15.65 -14.32
N ILE A 138 2.79 15.34 -14.43
CA ILE A 138 2.06 15.54 -15.71
C ILE A 138 1.81 17.02 -16.01
N ASP A 139 1.78 17.87 -14.99
CA ASP A 139 1.69 19.32 -15.15
C ASP A 139 3.05 19.97 -14.82
N PRO A 140 3.77 20.51 -15.83
CA PRO A 140 5.04 21.21 -15.60
C PRO A 140 4.93 22.43 -14.68
N ARG A 141 3.74 23.02 -14.51
CA ARG A 141 3.52 24.17 -13.64
C ARG A 141 3.34 23.76 -12.17
N ARG A 142 2.97 22.50 -11.91
CA ARG A 142 2.69 21.96 -10.56
C ARG A 142 3.34 20.58 -10.37
N PRO A 143 4.66 20.43 -10.57
CA PRO A 143 5.32 19.15 -10.44
C PRO A 143 5.39 18.71 -8.97
N SER A 144 4.89 17.52 -8.68
CA SER A 144 5.01 16.83 -7.40
C SER A 144 6.08 15.74 -7.52
N THR A 145 7.33 16.11 -7.19
CA THR A 145 8.51 15.23 -7.30
C THR A 145 8.83 14.47 -6.02
N GLY A 146 8.23 14.87 -4.90
CA GLY A 146 8.36 14.23 -3.59
C GLY A 146 7.18 13.33 -3.27
N LEU A 147 6.91 13.16 -1.96
CA LEU A 147 5.74 12.43 -1.49
C LEU A 147 4.44 13.17 -1.89
N PRO A 148 3.36 12.43 -2.20
CA PRO A 148 2.04 13.01 -2.37
C PRO A 148 1.65 13.88 -1.18
N TRP A 149 0.89 14.95 -1.44
CA TRP A 149 0.62 15.99 -0.44
C TRP A 149 -0.03 15.44 0.84
N TYR A 150 -0.94 14.47 0.72
CA TYR A 150 -1.65 13.87 1.85
C TYR A 150 -0.73 12.99 2.74
N ILE A 151 0.44 12.62 2.23
CA ILE A 151 1.50 11.94 3.00
C ILE A 151 2.47 12.97 3.57
N GLY A 152 2.99 13.85 2.72
CA GLY A 152 4.06 14.80 3.08
C GLY A 152 3.61 15.99 3.93
N LYS A 153 2.33 16.37 3.89
CA LYS A 153 1.79 17.51 4.65
C LYS A 153 0.86 17.06 5.77
N SER A 154 0.47 18.02 6.62
CA SER A 154 -0.57 17.82 7.64
C SER A 154 -1.94 17.72 6.97
N CYS A 155 -2.80 16.80 7.41
CA CYS A 155 -4.18 16.70 6.93
C CYS A 155 -5.07 17.89 7.35
N SER A 156 -4.55 18.82 8.17
CA SER A 156 -5.25 20.08 8.47
C SER A 156 -5.34 21.05 7.29
N VAL A 157 -4.57 20.81 6.22
CA VAL A 157 -4.64 21.63 4.99
C VAL A 157 -5.86 21.33 4.13
N ALA A 158 -6.54 20.21 4.38
CA ALA A 158 -7.73 19.82 3.64
C ALA A 158 -8.91 20.75 3.99
N THR A 159 -9.63 21.19 2.97
CA THR A 159 -10.68 22.21 3.07
C THR A 159 -11.90 21.74 3.87
N SER A 160 -12.21 20.43 3.85
CA SER A 160 -13.37 19.87 4.55
C SER A 160 -12.99 18.82 5.59
N SER A 161 -13.83 18.66 6.61
CA SER A 161 -13.69 17.63 7.65
C SER A 161 -13.68 16.21 7.06
N GLN A 162 -14.47 15.97 6.00
CA GLN A 162 -14.50 14.70 5.29
C GLN A 162 -13.18 14.40 4.57
N LEU A 163 -12.63 15.37 3.83
CA LEU A 163 -11.33 15.23 3.16
C LEU A 163 -10.19 15.05 4.16
N LYS A 164 -10.26 15.71 5.32
CA LYS A 164 -9.31 15.48 6.41
C LYS A 164 -9.36 14.03 6.89
N GLY A 165 -10.56 13.45 7.02
CA GLY A 165 -10.75 12.02 7.33
C GLY A 165 -10.10 11.11 6.27
N TYR A 166 -10.32 11.38 4.99
CA TYR A 166 -9.71 10.61 3.90
C TYR A 166 -8.19 10.75 3.84
N CYS A 167 -7.66 11.94 4.09
CA CYS A 167 -6.22 12.17 4.19
C CYS A 167 -5.61 11.34 5.33
N LEU A 168 -6.25 11.31 6.50
CA LEU A 168 -5.80 10.50 7.63
C LEU A 168 -5.83 9.00 7.28
N GLN A 169 -6.90 8.51 6.65
CA GLN A 169 -6.98 7.11 6.21
C GLN A 169 -5.88 6.75 5.21
N ALA A 170 -5.67 7.57 4.19
CA ALA A 170 -4.62 7.34 3.19
C ALA A 170 -3.22 7.36 3.82
N LYS A 171 -2.98 8.27 4.76
CA LYS A 171 -1.71 8.38 5.49
C LYS A 171 -1.48 7.18 6.41
N SER A 172 -2.50 6.74 7.14
CA SER A 172 -2.45 5.52 7.96
C SER A 172 -2.21 4.28 7.11
N ALA A 173 -2.85 4.18 5.94
CA ALA A 173 -2.64 3.06 5.02
C ALA A 173 -1.19 2.99 4.52
N PHE A 174 -0.58 4.13 4.21
CA PHE A 174 0.83 4.20 3.84
C PHE A 174 1.76 3.80 5.00
N VAL A 175 1.51 4.28 6.21
CA VAL A 175 2.30 3.90 7.40
C VAL A 175 2.24 2.39 7.64
N LEU A 176 1.04 1.79 7.58
CA LEU A 176 0.88 0.36 7.75
C LEU A 176 1.53 -0.45 6.62
N THR A 177 1.49 0.07 5.38
CA THR A 177 2.22 -0.52 4.26
C THR A 177 3.72 -0.58 4.55
N CYS A 178 4.29 0.48 5.12
CA CYS A 178 5.70 0.51 5.51
C CYS A 178 6.02 -0.44 6.67
N LEU A 179 5.09 -0.65 7.60
CA LEU A 179 5.27 -1.60 8.72
C LEU A 179 5.14 -3.07 8.31
N MET A 180 4.45 -3.36 7.20
CA MET A 180 4.33 -4.72 6.65
C MET A 180 5.60 -5.19 5.91
N MET A 181 6.54 -4.27 5.62
CA MET A 181 7.85 -4.58 5.02
C MET A 181 8.92 -4.74 6.08
#